data_AF-A0A2V6QAX6-F1
#
_entry.id   AF-A0A2V6QAX6-F1
#
_cell.length_a   1.000
_cell.length_b   1.000
_cell.length_c   1.000
_cell.angle_alpha   90.00
_cell.angle_beta   90.00
_cell.angle_gamma   90.00
#
_symmetry.space_group_name_H-M   'P 1'
#
loop_
_entity.id
_entity.type
_entity.pdbx_description
1 polymer ?
#
loop_
_entity_poly.entity_id
_entity_poly.type
_entity_poly.pdbx_seq_one_letter_code
_entity_poly.pdbx_strand_id
1 'polypeptide(L)'
;MSAMSRRPIACALVLLALTGAPVTGASSPVPSELVSAAREYRASLADLLPFREDAVAHARERLATRRQLVEDGLIARREADVAAQALSAAEAALASTHAEIAQAERMVAEAAAAAVLASLPPSKPGALTVTPTLLRFHGLQDWSLAQVTRVERFFAERFHRALPVSALGQTPAHDRLGFDHRNALDVAVHPDSPEGQALMTWLRARGVSFLAFRGAVAGEATGAHVHIGEPSPRRASPRAG
;
A
#
# COMPACT_ATOMS: atom_id res chain seq x y z
N MET A 1 64.11 -15.69 -63.71
CA MET A 1 64.56 -16.75 -62.77
C MET A 1 65.13 -16.07 -61.54
N SER A 2 64.73 -16.55 -60.36
CA SER A 2 65.21 -16.19 -59.01
C SER A 2 64.78 -14.83 -58.43
N ALA A 3 63.65 -14.89 -57.72
CA ALA A 3 63.23 -13.95 -56.70
C ALA A 3 64.12 -14.08 -55.45
N MET A 4 64.65 -12.96 -54.94
CA MET A 4 65.26 -12.88 -53.62
C MET A 4 64.27 -12.24 -52.65
N SER A 5 63.74 -13.10 -51.78
CA SER A 5 62.84 -12.81 -50.66
C SER A 5 63.57 -11.98 -49.58
N ARG A 6 63.08 -10.77 -49.32
CA ARG A 6 63.39 -10.01 -48.10
C ARG A 6 62.21 -10.14 -47.14
N ARG A 7 62.43 -10.81 -46.01
CA ARG A 7 61.48 -10.86 -44.89
C ARG A 7 61.73 -9.66 -43.97
N PRO A 8 60.75 -8.79 -43.71
CA PRO A 8 60.69 -8.06 -42.46
C PRO A 8 59.80 -8.77 -41.44
N ILE A 9 60.27 -8.72 -40.20
CA ILE A 9 59.72 -9.24 -38.96
C ILE A 9 58.33 -8.62 -38.71
N ALA A 10 57.30 -9.46 -38.61
CA ALA A 10 55.98 -9.04 -38.17
C ALA A 10 55.89 -9.18 -36.64
N CYS A 11 55.78 -8.05 -35.96
CA CYS A 11 55.39 -7.97 -34.55
C CYS A 11 54.02 -8.63 -34.35
N ALA A 12 53.98 -9.65 -33.49
CA ALA A 12 52.75 -10.23 -32.99
C ALA A 12 52.07 -9.24 -32.04
N LEU A 13 51.04 -8.54 -32.53
CA LEU A 13 50.08 -7.83 -31.70
C LEU A 13 49.01 -8.84 -31.26
N VAL A 14 49.16 -9.33 -30.03
CA VAL A 14 48.12 -10.09 -29.33
C VAL A 14 46.99 -9.10 -29.00
N LEU A 15 45.90 -9.14 -29.78
CA LEU A 15 44.64 -8.53 -29.38
C LEU A 15 44.04 -9.39 -28.26
N LEU A 16 44.24 -8.97 -27.01
CA LEU A 16 43.46 -9.48 -25.89
C LEU A 16 42.03 -8.91 -26.05
N ALA A 17 41.11 -9.72 -26.57
CA ALA A 17 39.70 -9.39 -26.55
C ALA A 17 39.23 -9.40 -25.09
N LEU A 18 39.18 -8.23 -24.46
CA LEU A 18 38.42 -8.01 -23.23
C LEU A 18 36.95 -8.19 -23.58
N THR A 19 36.45 -9.40 -23.38
CA THR A 19 35.03 -9.68 -23.31
C THR A 19 34.46 -8.90 -22.14
N GLY A 20 33.89 -7.73 -22.44
CA GLY A 20 33.05 -7.00 -21.51
C GLY A 20 31.90 -7.90 -21.10
N ALA A 21 31.96 -8.46 -19.90
CA ALA A 21 30.80 -9.08 -19.27
C ALA A 21 29.69 -8.02 -19.24
N PRO A 22 28.43 -8.38 -19.57
CA PRO A 22 27.34 -7.45 -19.38
C PRO A 22 27.30 -7.10 -17.89
N VAL A 23 27.51 -5.82 -17.58
CA VAL A 23 27.15 -5.29 -16.28
C VAL A 23 25.65 -5.52 -16.17
N THR A 24 25.28 -6.58 -15.46
CA THR A 24 23.92 -6.78 -14.99
C THR A 24 23.58 -5.52 -14.23
N GLY A 25 22.70 -4.70 -14.83
CA GLY A 25 22.13 -3.56 -14.14
C GLY A 25 21.47 -4.11 -12.88
N ALA A 26 22.12 -3.91 -11.73
CA ALA A 26 21.52 -4.17 -10.46
C ALA A 26 20.31 -3.25 -10.37
N SER A 27 19.13 -3.81 -10.64
CA SER A 27 17.86 -3.24 -10.20
C SER A 27 18.06 -2.87 -8.74
N SER A 28 17.89 -1.60 -8.39
CA SER A 28 18.15 -1.12 -7.02
C SER A 28 17.42 -2.04 -6.02
N PRO A 29 18.04 -2.49 -4.92
CA PRO A 29 17.44 -3.47 -3.99
C PRO A 29 16.23 -2.93 -3.21
N VAL A 30 15.97 -1.63 -3.32
CA VAL A 30 14.99 -0.86 -2.52
C VAL A 30 13.52 -1.30 -2.72
N PRO A 31 13.02 -1.58 -3.93
CA PRO A 31 11.63 -1.99 -4.12
C PRO A 31 11.34 -3.38 -3.53
N SER A 32 12.32 -4.30 -3.57
CA SER A 32 12.19 -5.63 -2.95
C SER A 32 12.21 -5.56 -1.42
N GLU A 33 13.07 -4.71 -0.84
CA GLU A 33 13.14 -4.52 0.61
C GLU A 33 11.85 -3.94 1.19
N LEU A 34 11.21 -2.99 0.50
CA LEU A 34 9.94 -2.39 0.93
C LEU A 34 8.78 -3.37 0.89
N VAL A 35 8.70 -4.18 -0.17
CA VAL A 35 7.71 -5.25 -0.26
C VAL A 35 7.91 -6.24 0.90
N SER A 36 9.17 -6.58 1.23
CA SER A 36 9.48 -7.44 2.38
C SER A 36 9.08 -6.78 3.71
N ALA A 37 9.46 -5.53 3.96
CA ALA A 37 9.12 -4.82 5.19
C ALA A 37 7.60 -4.67 5.40
N ALA A 38 6.84 -4.39 4.33
CA ALA A 38 5.39 -4.32 4.39
C ALA A 38 4.75 -5.70 4.66
N ARG A 39 5.31 -6.77 4.09
CA ARG A 39 4.89 -8.15 4.36
C ARG A 39 5.20 -8.58 5.80
N GLU A 40 6.39 -8.26 6.30
CA GLU A 40 6.81 -8.53 7.67
C GLU A 40 5.93 -7.80 8.68
N TYR A 41 5.63 -6.51 8.42
CA TYR A 41 4.71 -5.76 9.27
C TYR A 41 3.30 -6.38 9.27
N ARG A 42 2.76 -6.73 8.09
CA ARG A 42 1.48 -7.45 7.99
C ARG A 42 1.51 -8.77 8.79
N ALA A 43 2.57 -9.55 8.65
CA ALA A 43 2.72 -10.82 9.36
C ALA A 43 2.73 -10.60 10.88
N SER A 44 3.49 -9.61 11.37
CA SER A 44 3.53 -9.28 12.80
C SER A 44 2.16 -8.90 13.39
N LEU A 45 1.31 -8.24 12.60
CA LEU A 45 -0.06 -7.91 13.00
C LEU A 45 -0.97 -9.13 12.95
N ALA A 46 -0.79 -10.01 11.97
CA ALA A 46 -1.52 -11.28 11.90
C ALA A 46 -1.19 -12.17 13.11
N ASP A 47 0.07 -12.21 13.54
CA ASP A 47 0.50 -12.92 14.75
C ASP A 47 -0.12 -12.31 16.02
N LEU A 48 -0.44 -11.01 16.01
CA LEU A 48 -1.08 -10.32 17.13
C LEU A 48 -2.59 -10.60 17.23
N LEU A 49 -3.25 -10.97 16.13
CA LEU A 49 -4.71 -11.13 16.07
C LEU A 49 -5.26 -12.13 17.11
N PRO A 50 -4.72 -13.35 17.26
CA PRO A 50 -5.24 -14.30 18.24
C PRO A 50 -5.27 -13.73 19.66
N PHE A 51 -4.23 -12.98 20.05
CA PHE A 51 -4.18 -12.34 21.38
C PHE A 51 -5.26 -11.25 21.55
N ARG A 52 -5.62 -10.54 20.47
CA ARG A 52 -6.71 -9.55 20.49
C ARG A 52 -8.06 -10.21 20.58
N GLU A 53 -8.27 -11.31 19.85
CA GLU A 53 -9.48 -12.12 19.88
C GLU A 53 -9.70 -12.72 21.27
N ASP A 54 -8.65 -13.32 21.86
CA ASP A 54 -8.68 -13.87 23.22
C ASP A 54 -8.96 -12.77 24.26
N ALA A 55 -8.38 -11.59 24.11
CA ALA A 55 -8.65 -10.46 25.01
C ALA A 55 -10.13 -10.04 24.99
N VAL A 56 -10.77 -10.02 23.81
CA VAL A 56 -12.21 -9.77 23.65
C VAL A 56 -13.03 -10.88 24.30
N ALA A 57 -12.69 -12.15 24.04
CA ALA A 57 -13.38 -13.30 24.62
C ALA A 57 -13.36 -13.25 26.15
N HIS A 58 -12.18 -13.08 26.75
CA HIS A 58 -12.03 -12.97 28.19
C HIS A 58 -12.71 -11.72 28.78
N ALA A 59 -12.70 -10.58 28.08
CA ALA A 59 -13.41 -9.39 28.55
C ALA A 59 -14.93 -9.59 28.56
N ARG A 60 -15.46 -10.32 27.57
CA ARG A 60 -16.88 -10.65 27.47
C ARG A 60 -17.31 -11.59 28.60
N GLU A 61 -16.53 -12.63 28.87
CA GLU A 61 -16.76 -13.54 30.00
C GLU A 61 -16.76 -12.78 31.33
N ARG A 62 -15.73 -11.94 31.56
CA ARG A 62 -15.66 -11.11 32.78
C ARG A 62 -16.89 -10.23 32.95
N LEU A 63 -17.34 -9.56 31.89
CA LEU A 63 -18.55 -8.73 31.95
C LEU A 63 -19.79 -9.57 32.31
N ALA A 64 -19.95 -10.76 31.70
CA ALA A 64 -21.06 -11.65 32.01
C ALA A 64 -21.06 -12.07 33.49
N THR A 65 -19.91 -12.51 34.01
CA THR A 65 -19.78 -12.85 35.44
C THR A 65 -20.08 -11.66 36.35
N ARG A 66 -19.56 -10.47 36.04
CA ARG A 66 -19.80 -9.27 36.86
C ARG A 66 -21.25 -8.84 36.85
N ARG A 67 -21.97 -8.99 35.72
CA ARG A 67 -23.41 -8.74 35.65
C ARG A 67 -24.19 -9.68 36.56
N GLN A 68 -23.88 -10.98 36.53
CA GLN A 68 -24.52 -11.95 37.43
C GLN A 68 -24.29 -11.59 38.90
N LEU A 69 -23.06 -11.26 39.28
CA LEU A 69 -22.75 -10.88 40.67
C LEU A 69 -23.46 -9.59 41.12
N VAL A 70 -23.77 -8.67 40.19
CA VAL A 70 -24.59 -7.48 40.49
C VAL A 70 -26.05 -7.88 40.70
N GLU A 71 -26.59 -8.77 39.86
CA GLU A 71 -27.96 -9.29 40.00
C GLU A 71 -28.14 -10.04 41.32
N ASP A 72 -27.14 -10.79 41.74
CA ASP A 72 -27.10 -11.51 43.01
C ASP A 72 -26.84 -10.57 44.21
N GLY A 73 -26.60 -9.28 43.98
CA GLY A 73 -26.31 -8.28 45.02
C GLY A 73 -24.95 -8.42 45.70
N LEU A 74 -24.03 -9.19 45.11
CA LEU A 74 -22.71 -9.52 45.68
C LEU A 74 -21.65 -8.45 45.40
N ILE A 75 -21.82 -7.64 44.35
CA ILE A 75 -20.93 -6.53 44.02
C ILE A 75 -21.70 -5.27 43.61
N ALA A 76 -21.04 -4.11 43.66
CA ALA A 76 -21.62 -2.86 43.19
C ALA A 76 -21.72 -2.82 41.66
N ARG A 77 -22.79 -2.17 41.14
CA ARG A 77 -23.00 -1.95 39.69
C ARG A 77 -21.78 -1.37 38.96
N ARG A 78 -21.04 -0.48 39.64
CA ARG A 78 -19.82 0.16 39.13
C ARG A 78 -18.77 -0.86 38.66
N GLU A 79 -18.68 -2.02 39.30
CA GLU A 79 -17.74 -3.09 38.91
C GLU A 79 -18.11 -3.71 37.54
N ALA A 80 -19.40 -3.86 37.25
CA ALA A 80 -19.87 -4.32 35.94
C ALA A 80 -19.65 -3.23 34.87
N ASP A 81 -19.80 -1.95 35.21
CA ASP A 81 -19.54 -0.85 34.29
C ASP A 81 -18.05 -0.79 33.90
N VAL A 82 -17.13 -1.01 34.85
CA VAL A 82 -15.69 -1.13 34.57
C VAL A 82 -15.38 -2.31 33.64
N ALA A 83 -16.02 -3.46 33.85
CA ALA A 83 -15.87 -4.61 32.96
C ALA A 83 -16.41 -4.33 31.55
N ALA A 84 -17.48 -3.54 31.42
CA ALA A 84 -18.04 -3.14 30.13
C ALA A 84 -17.10 -2.21 29.37
N GLN A 85 -16.47 -1.26 30.06
CA GLN A 85 -15.44 -0.39 29.47
C GLN A 85 -14.23 -1.21 28.99
N ALA A 86 -13.81 -2.22 29.76
CA ALA A 86 -12.71 -3.09 29.37
C ALA A 86 -13.04 -3.92 28.11
N LEU A 87 -14.28 -4.41 27.97
CA LEU A 87 -14.73 -5.07 26.75
C LEU A 87 -14.69 -4.12 25.55
N SER A 88 -15.24 -2.91 25.70
CA SER A 88 -15.23 -1.90 24.65
C SER A 88 -13.80 -1.56 24.19
N ALA A 89 -12.86 -1.42 25.13
CA ALA A 89 -11.45 -1.19 24.81
C ALA A 89 -10.80 -2.36 24.07
N ALA A 90 -11.11 -3.61 24.46
CA ALA A 90 -10.60 -4.80 23.78
C ALA A 90 -11.15 -4.90 22.34
N GLU A 91 -12.44 -4.65 22.14
CA GLU A 91 -13.07 -4.66 20.82
C GLU A 91 -12.51 -3.56 19.91
N ALA A 92 -12.27 -2.35 20.45
CA ALA A 92 -11.62 -1.28 19.72
C ALA A 92 -10.18 -1.64 19.29
N ALA A 93 -9.42 -2.31 20.16
CA ALA A 93 -8.06 -2.77 19.84
C ALA A 93 -8.04 -3.86 18.75
N LEU A 94 -9.00 -4.78 18.78
CA LEU A 94 -9.17 -5.79 17.73
C LEU A 94 -9.52 -5.13 16.38
N ALA A 95 -10.50 -4.22 16.38
CA ALA A 95 -10.88 -3.47 15.20
C ALA A 95 -9.72 -2.65 14.62
N SER A 96 -8.93 -1.99 15.47
CA SER A 96 -7.71 -1.27 15.05
C SER A 96 -6.69 -2.21 14.41
N THR A 97 -6.48 -3.40 14.97
CA THR A 97 -5.53 -4.39 14.44
C THR A 97 -5.96 -4.85 13.04
N HIS A 98 -7.25 -5.14 12.83
CA HIS A 98 -7.77 -5.45 11.49
C HIS A 98 -7.58 -4.30 10.50
N ALA A 99 -7.82 -3.05 10.92
CA ALA A 99 -7.61 -1.88 10.07
C ALA A 99 -6.14 -1.70 9.67
N GLU A 100 -5.21 -1.91 10.60
CA GLU A 100 -3.77 -1.88 10.34
C GLU A 100 -3.34 -2.99 9.37
N ILE A 101 -3.89 -4.21 9.50
CA ILE A 101 -3.63 -5.32 8.57
C ILE A 101 -4.09 -4.95 7.16
N ALA A 102 -5.33 -4.46 7.03
CA ALA A 102 -5.86 -4.06 5.73
C ALA A 102 -5.03 -2.93 5.10
N GLN A 103 -4.51 -2.01 5.92
CA GLN A 103 -3.60 -0.98 5.45
C GLN A 103 -2.24 -1.54 5.01
N ALA A 104 -1.62 -2.42 5.78
CA ALA A 104 -0.38 -3.06 5.40
C ALA A 104 -0.52 -3.85 4.09
N GLU A 105 -1.66 -4.52 3.85
CA GLU A 105 -1.97 -5.19 2.58
C GLU A 105 -1.99 -4.24 1.39
N ARG A 106 -2.60 -3.05 1.54
CA ARG A 106 -2.58 -2.01 0.49
C ARG A 106 -1.17 -1.52 0.21
N MET A 107 -0.36 -1.34 1.26
CA MET A 107 1.02 -0.91 1.12
C MET A 107 1.91 -1.94 0.42
N VAL A 108 1.66 -3.24 0.61
CA VAL A 108 2.31 -4.30 -0.19
C VAL A 108 1.98 -4.13 -1.68
N ALA A 109 0.72 -3.84 -2.00
CA ALA A 109 0.28 -3.62 -3.38
C ALA A 109 0.92 -2.35 -3.98
N GLU A 110 0.97 -1.25 -3.23
CA GLU A 110 1.63 -0.01 -3.64
C GLU A 110 3.14 -0.21 -3.86
N ALA A 111 3.84 -0.87 -2.95
CA ALA A 111 5.27 -1.13 -3.06
C ALA A 111 5.59 -2.01 -4.30
N ALA A 112 4.78 -3.05 -4.54
CA ALA A 112 4.92 -3.89 -5.73
C ALA A 112 4.64 -3.09 -7.02
N ALA A 113 3.63 -2.23 -7.01
CA ALA A 113 3.30 -1.37 -8.12
C ALA A 113 4.36 -0.29 -8.38
N ALA A 114 4.99 0.27 -7.35
CA ALA A 114 6.09 1.21 -7.50
C ALA A 114 7.28 0.57 -8.24
N ALA A 115 7.58 -0.70 -7.95
CA ALA A 115 8.59 -1.47 -8.68
C ALA A 115 8.24 -1.63 -10.18
N VAL A 116 6.98 -1.93 -10.47
CA VAL A 116 6.47 -2.00 -11.86
C VAL A 116 6.54 -0.64 -12.54
N LEU A 117 6.11 0.44 -11.88
CA LEU A 117 6.15 1.78 -12.46
C LEU A 117 7.57 2.28 -12.72
N ALA A 118 8.53 1.94 -11.86
CA ALA A 118 9.93 2.28 -12.04
C ALA A 118 10.57 1.57 -13.24
N SER A 119 10.05 0.41 -13.66
CA SER A 119 10.52 -0.30 -14.85
C SER A 119 9.86 0.16 -16.15
N LEU A 120 8.80 0.97 -16.05
CA LEU A 120 8.09 1.52 -17.21
C LEU A 120 8.65 2.89 -17.63
N PRO A 121 8.56 3.25 -18.92
CA PRO A 121 8.87 4.60 -19.37
C PRO A 121 8.02 5.66 -18.64
N PRO A 122 8.54 6.90 -18.49
CA PRO A 122 7.76 8.00 -17.93
C PRO A 122 6.42 8.17 -18.65
N SER A 123 5.33 8.22 -17.88
CA SER A 123 3.99 8.40 -18.45
C SER A 123 3.79 9.85 -18.90
N LYS A 124 3.27 10.03 -20.13
CA LYS A 124 2.91 11.37 -20.63
C LYS A 124 1.69 11.90 -19.86
N PRO A 125 1.59 13.21 -19.59
CA PRO A 125 0.38 13.78 -19.02
C PRO A 125 -0.86 13.43 -19.86
N GLY A 126 -1.95 13.04 -19.21
CA GLY A 126 -3.19 12.55 -19.83
C GLY A 126 -3.16 11.08 -20.28
N ALA A 127 -2.04 10.36 -20.14
CA ALA A 127 -1.95 8.96 -20.55
C ALA A 127 -2.50 8.00 -19.48
N LEU A 128 -3.19 6.96 -19.96
CA LEU A 128 -3.59 5.80 -19.17
C LEU A 128 -2.64 4.64 -19.47
N THR A 129 -1.98 4.13 -18.44
CA THR A 129 -1.18 2.91 -18.48
C THR A 129 -1.95 1.79 -17.79
N VAL A 130 -2.09 0.66 -18.46
CA VAL A 130 -2.79 -0.53 -17.93
C VAL A 130 -1.81 -1.70 -17.91
N THR A 131 -1.65 -2.31 -16.74
CA THR A 131 -0.94 -3.57 -16.55
C THR A 131 -1.92 -4.60 -15.96
N PRO A 132 -1.52 -5.88 -15.83
CA PRO A 132 -2.36 -6.88 -15.17
C PRO A 132 -2.71 -6.50 -13.72
N THR A 133 -1.80 -5.85 -12.99
CA THR A 133 -1.95 -5.56 -11.55
C THR A 133 -2.33 -4.12 -11.23
N LEU A 134 -2.15 -3.19 -12.17
CA LEU A 134 -2.24 -1.75 -11.93
C LEU A 134 -2.85 -1.01 -13.13
N LEU A 135 -3.68 -0.01 -12.85
CA LEU A 135 -3.96 1.08 -13.77
C LEU A 135 -3.33 2.36 -13.23
N ARG A 136 -2.65 3.12 -14.09
CA ARG A 136 -2.14 4.45 -13.75
C ARG A 136 -2.68 5.46 -14.75
N PHE A 137 -3.31 6.51 -14.25
CA PHE A 137 -3.65 7.68 -15.04
C PHE A 137 -2.82 8.86 -14.56
N HIS A 138 -2.03 9.45 -15.46
CA HIS A 138 -1.27 10.67 -15.17
C HIS A 138 -2.16 11.87 -15.51
N GLY A 139 -2.65 12.55 -14.47
CA GLY A 139 -3.56 13.68 -14.61
C GLY A 139 -2.91 14.92 -15.24
N LEU A 140 -3.74 15.92 -15.53
CA LEU A 140 -3.33 17.26 -15.96
C LEU A 140 -3.60 18.33 -14.89
N GLN A 141 -4.32 17.96 -13.83
CA GLN A 141 -4.73 18.85 -12.76
C GLN A 141 -4.02 18.46 -11.47
N ASP A 142 -3.60 19.47 -10.72
CA ASP A 142 -3.03 19.27 -9.39
C ASP A 142 -4.08 18.69 -8.44
N TRP A 143 -3.65 17.75 -7.62
CA TRP A 143 -4.47 17.17 -6.57
C TRP A 143 -4.14 17.80 -5.21
N SER A 144 -5.15 17.96 -4.36
CA SER A 144 -4.94 18.27 -2.94
C SER A 144 -6.06 17.73 -2.07
N LEU A 145 -5.81 17.56 -0.77
CA LEU A 145 -6.82 17.09 0.19
C LEU A 145 -8.06 18.01 0.28
N ALA A 146 -7.95 19.28 -0.10
CA ALA A 146 -9.10 20.20 -0.19
C ALA A 146 -10.15 19.75 -1.24
N GLN A 147 -9.77 18.87 -2.16
CA GLN A 147 -10.66 18.33 -3.20
C GLN A 147 -11.41 17.07 -2.76
N VAL A 148 -11.09 16.50 -1.59
CA VAL A 148 -11.71 15.26 -1.07
C VAL A 148 -13.23 15.39 -1.00
N THR A 149 -13.75 16.52 -0.51
CA THR A 149 -15.20 16.77 -0.42
C THR A 149 -15.92 16.67 -1.77
N ARG A 150 -15.22 16.93 -2.89
CA ARG A 150 -15.81 16.76 -4.24
C ARG A 150 -15.96 15.28 -4.60
N VAL A 151 -14.98 14.46 -4.23
CA VAL A 151 -15.01 13.01 -4.43
C VAL A 151 -16.08 12.37 -3.55
N GLU A 152 -16.14 12.76 -2.28
CA GLU A 152 -17.16 12.30 -1.33
C GLU A 152 -18.57 12.63 -1.82
N ARG A 153 -18.80 13.88 -2.26
CA ARG A 153 -20.08 14.30 -2.81
C ARG A 153 -20.48 13.47 -4.03
N PHE A 154 -19.58 13.33 -5.00
CA PHE A 154 -19.84 12.49 -6.17
C PHE A 154 -20.24 11.07 -5.78
N PHE A 155 -19.50 10.47 -4.85
CA PHE A 155 -19.74 9.09 -4.43
C PHE A 155 -21.08 8.95 -3.71
N ALA A 156 -21.39 9.86 -2.78
CA ALA A 156 -22.65 9.87 -2.05
C ALA A 156 -23.86 10.12 -2.95
N GLU A 157 -23.76 11.06 -3.90
CA GLU A 157 -24.83 11.32 -4.88
C GLU A 157 -25.08 10.11 -5.79
N ARG A 158 -24.02 9.38 -6.16
CA ARG A 158 -24.10 8.28 -7.12
C ARG A 158 -24.46 6.92 -6.51
N PHE A 159 -24.06 6.66 -5.27
CA PHE A 159 -24.15 5.36 -4.60
C PHE A 159 -24.92 5.39 -3.28
N HIS A 160 -25.38 6.57 -2.84
CA HIS A 160 -26.19 6.76 -1.64
C HIS A 160 -25.53 6.25 -0.35
N ARG A 161 -24.19 6.29 -0.30
CA ARG A 161 -23.38 5.92 0.86
C ARG A 161 -22.11 6.77 0.91
N ALA A 162 -21.48 6.82 2.08
CA ALA A 162 -20.20 7.48 2.24
C ALA A 162 -19.10 6.82 1.38
N LEU A 163 -18.14 7.64 0.92
CA LEU A 163 -16.93 7.18 0.25
C LEU A 163 -16.16 6.23 1.20
N PRO A 164 -15.81 5.00 0.80
CA PRO A 164 -15.06 4.08 1.64
C PRO A 164 -13.58 4.48 1.69
N VAL A 165 -13.29 5.56 2.41
CA VAL A 165 -11.94 6.07 2.62
C VAL A 165 -11.13 5.08 3.47
N SER A 166 -9.97 4.69 2.97
CA SER A 166 -9.06 3.76 3.64
C SER A 166 -7.73 4.38 4.07
N ALA A 167 -7.40 5.55 3.54
CA ALA A 167 -6.36 6.43 4.04
C ALA A 167 -6.66 7.86 3.57
N LEU A 168 -6.66 8.83 4.50
CA LEU A 168 -6.80 10.25 4.18
C LEU A 168 -5.49 10.95 4.57
N GLY A 169 -4.63 11.18 3.60
CA GLY A 169 -3.29 11.68 3.86
C GLY A 169 -2.37 10.66 4.54
N GLN A 170 -1.35 11.18 5.24
CA GLN A 170 -0.35 10.37 5.94
C GLN A 170 -0.97 9.51 7.04
N THR A 171 -0.51 8.26 7.14
CA THR A 171 -0.94 7.33 8.21
C THR A 171 0.27 6.73 8.92
N PRO A 172 0.10 6.11 10.11
CA PRO A 172 1.19 5.43 10.81
C PRO A 172 1.87 4.34 9.98
N ALA A 173 1.11 3.63 9.13
CA ALA A 173 1.67 2.61 8.25
C ALA A 173 2.59 3.24 7.19
N HIS A 174 2.19 4.39 6.60
CA HIS A 174 3.02 5.17 5.69
C HIS A 174 4.31 5.66 6.36
N ASP A 175 4.22 6.15 7.60
CA ASP A 175 5.40 6.60 8.36
C ASP A 175 6.37 5.44 8.63
N ARG A 176 5.86 4.29 9.09
CA ARG A 176 6.67 3.09 9.38
C ARG A 176 7.43 2.57 8.16
N LEU A 177 6.82 2.64 6.97
CA LEU A 177 7.41 2.14 5.73
C LEU A 177 8.06 3.24 4.87
N GLY A 178 8.07 4.49 5.35
CA GLY A 178 8.80 5.59 4.73
C GLY A 178 8.16 6.15 3.44
N PHE A 179 6.85 5.99 3.27
CA PHE A 179 6.10 6.57 2.15
C PHE A 179 5.53 7.95 2.50
N ASP A 180 5.51 8.84 1.53
CA ASP A 180 4.86 10.15 1.65
C ASP A 180 3.47 10.14 1.01
N HIS A 181 2.45 9.99 1.85
CA HIS A 181 1.03 10.01 1.45
C HIS A 181 0.34 11.31 1.88
N ARG A 182 1.08 12.34 2.32
CA ARG A 182 0.49 13.56 2.92
C ARG A 182 -0.55 14.28 2.06
N ASN A 183 -0.47 14.15 0.75
CA ASN A 183 -1.38 14.79 -0.19
C ASN A 183 -2.09 13.76 -1.08
N ALA A 184 -2.37 12.57 -0.58
CA ALA A 184 -3.09 11.53 -1.32
C ALA A 184 -4.28 10.98 -0.53
N LEU A 185 -5.13 10.23 -1.23
CA LEU A 185 -6.35 9.62 -0.68
C LEU A 185 -6.47 8.19 -1.21
N ASP A 186 -6.62 7.22 -0.32
CA ASP A 186 -6.96 5.85 -0.71
C ASP A 186 -8.44 5.59 -0.49
N VAL A 187 -9.06 5.00 -1.50
CA VAL A 187 -10.44 4.56 -1.47
C VAL A 187 -10.48 3.04 -1.62
N ALA A 188 -11.03 2.35 -0.62
CA ALA A 188 -11.20 0.90 -0.58
C ALA A 188 -12.35 0.42 -1.48
N VAL A 189 -12.23 0.69 -2.79
CA VAL A 189 -13.07 0.12 -3.83
C VAL A 189 -12.22 -0.67 -4.81
N HIS A 190 -12.73 -1.81 -5.26
CA HIS A 190 -12.07 -2.60 -6.28
C HIS A 190 -12.13 -1.88 -7.64
N PRO A 191 -11.02 -1.72 -8.40
CA PRO A 191 -11.03 -0.98 -9.67
C PRO A 191 -12.04 -1.50 -10.68
N ASP A 192 -12.22 -2.81 -10.77
CA ASP A 192 -13.16 -3.42 -11.72
C ASP A 192 -14.61 -3.50 -11.23
N SER A 193 -14.89 -3.04 -10.00
CA SER A 193 -16.28 -2.92 -9.50
C SER A 193 -17.00 -1.73 -10.16
N PRO A 194 -18.36 -1.71 -10.16
CA PRO A 194 -19.11 -0.55 -10.64
C PRO A 194 -18.74 0.76 -9.93
N GLU A 195 -18.48 0.70 -8.61
CA GLU A 195 -18.02 1.85 -7.81
C GLU A 195 -16.64 2.33 -8.25
N GLY A 196 -15.68 1.41 -8.40
CA GLY A 196 -14.32 1.72 -8.85
C GLY A 196 -14.26 2.29 -10.26
N GLN A 197 -15.00 1.69 -11.21
CA GLN A 197 -15.07 2.17 -12.59
C GLN A 197 -15.69 3.57 -12.68
N ALA A 198 -16.75 3.84 -11.92
CA ALA A 198 -17.37 5.15 -11.88
C ALA A 198 -16.43 6.21 -11.27
N LEU A 199 -15.73 5.88 -10.18
CA LEU A 199 -14.75 6.74 -9.54
C LEU A 199 -13.60 7.07 -10.49
N MET A 200 -12.97 6.06 -11.11
CA MET A 200 -11.90 6.27 -12.07
C MET A 200 -12.36 7.11 -13.27
N THR A 201 -13.56 6.86 -13.80
CA THR A 201 -14.12 7.67 -14.88
C THR A 201 -14.30 9.13 -14.47
N TRP A 202 -14.82 9.36 -13.27
CA TRP A 202 -15.02 10.70 -12.73
C TRP A 202 -13.70 11.46 -12.51
N LEU A 203 -12.67 10.78 -12.02
CA LEU A 203 -11.31 11.31 -11.82
C LEU A 203 -10.65 11.65 -13.16
N ARG A 204 -10.74 10.75 -14.15
CA ARG A 204 -10.22 10.98 -15.52
C ARG A 204 -10.85 12.21 -16.17
N ALA A 205 -12.18 12.36 -16.07
CA ALA A 205 -12.89 13.49 -16.64
C ALA A 205 -12.47 14.84 -16.02
N ARG A 206 -11.89 14.82 -14.83
CA ARG A 206 -11.37 16.00 -14.11
C ARG A 206 -9.85 16.13 -14.19
N GLY A 207 -9.18 15.24 -14.92
CA GLY A 207 -7.73 15.26 -15.05
C GLY A 207 -6.98 15.01 -13.75
N VAL A 208 -7.57 14.33 -12.77
CA VAL A 208 -6.92 14.01 -11.49
C VAL A 208 -6.11 12.73 -11.61
N SER A 209 -4.84 12.75 -11.21
CA SER A 209 -3.98 11.56 -11.18
C SER A 209 -4.53 10.49 -10.25
N PHE A 210 -4.41 9.22 -10.63
CA PHE A 210 -4.69 8.09 -9.73
C PHE A 210 -3.91 6.84 -10.14
N LEU A 211 -3.79 5.94 -9.17
CA LEU A 211 -3.37 4.56 -9.32
C LEU A 211 -4.52 3.66 -8.85
N ALA A 212 -4.84 2.62 -9.61
CA ALA A 212 -5.87 1.66 -9.26
C ALA A 212 -5.24 0.27 -9.20
N PHE A 213 -5.19 -0.29 -8.00
CA PHE A 213 -4.58 -1.58 -7.73
C PHE A 213 -5.67 -2.65 -7.78
N ARG A 214 -5.50 -3.68 -8.61
CA ARG A 214 -6.48 -4.80 -8.71
C ARG A 214 -6.25 -5.90 -7.66
N GLY A 215 -5.20 -5.77 -6.85
CA GLY A 215 -4.81 -6.73 -5.83
C GLY A 215 -3.82 -7.80 -6.31
N ALA A 216 -3.46 -8.69 -5.37
CA ALA A 216 -3.03 -10.05 -5.66
C ALA A 216 -4.23 -11.01 -5.46
N VAL A 217 -4.13 -12.18 -6.07
CA VAL A 217 -5.19 -13.14 -6.44
C VAL A 217 -5.87 -13.84 -5.25
N ALA A 218 -7.01 -14.47 -5.52
CA ALA A 218 -7.93 -15.13 -4.59
C ALA A 218 -7.28 -16.01 -3.50
N GLY A 219 -7.75 -15.83 -2.26
CA GLY A 219 -7.48 -16.70 -1.11
C GLY A 219 -6.70 -16.08 0.06
N GLU A 220 -5.99 -14.95 -0.15
CA GLU A 220 -4.99 -14.48 0.84
C GLU A 220 -5.09 -13.02 1.35
N ALA A 221 -5.54 -12.02 0.55
CA ALA A 221 -5.61 -10.58 0.94
C ALA A 221 -6.35 -9.68 -0.07
N THR A 222 -6.92 -8.54 0.38
CA THR A 222 -7.93 -7.71 -0.34
C THR A 222 -7.42 -6.37 -0.91
N GLY A 223 -6.11 -6.18 -1.09
CA GLY A 223 -5.43 -4.89 -1.36
C GLY A 223 -5.81 -4.09 -2.63
N ALA A 224 -6.93 -4.41 -3.28
CA ALA A 224 -7.49 -3.60 -4.34
C ALA A 224 -8.05 -2.28 -3.81
N HIS A 225 -7.58 -1.17 -4.35
CA HIS A 225 -8.01 0.17 -3.96
C HIS A 225 -7.70 1.17 -5.08
N VAL A 226 -8.27 2.37 -4.98
CA VAL A 226 -7.90 3.51 -5.83
C VAL A 226 -7.16 4.52 -4.97
N HIS A 227 -5.89 4.74 -5.28
CA HIS A 227 -5.07 5.82 -4.74
C HIS A 227 -5.22 7.06 -5.62
N ILE A 228 -5.65 8.16 -5.02
CA ILE A 228 -5.93 9.42 -5.70
C ILE A 228 -4.82 10.43 -5.36
N GLY A 229 -4.30 11.07 -6.41
CA GLY A 229 -3.14 11.96 -6.33
C GLY A 229 -1.90 11.35 -6.96
N GLU A 230 -0.75 11.97 -6.70
CA GLU A 230 0.53 11.47 -7.17
C GLU A 230 0.94 10.19 -6.42
N PRO A 231 1.70 9.27 -7.05
CA PRO A 231 2.22 8.10 -6.36
C PRO A 231 3.03 8.52 -5.13
N SER A 232 2.83 7.85 -4.00
CA SER A 232 3.55 8.13 -2.75
C SER A 232 5.07 7.94 -2.93
N PRO A 233 5.89 9.00 -3.00
CA PRO A 233 7.33 8.83 -3.12
C PRO A 233 7.91 8.38 -1.78
N ARG A 234 9.10 7.77 -1.83
CA ARG A 234 9.87 7.50 -0.63
C ARG A 234 10.29 8.82 0.01
N ARG A 235 10.13 8.94 1.32
CA ARG A 235 10.75 10.01 2.09
C ARG A 235 12.27 9.81 2.06
N ALA A 236 13.02 10.89 1.83
CA ALA A 236 14.46 10.85 2.04
C ALA A 236 14.70 10.43 3.50
N SER A 237 15.58 9.44 3.73
CA SER A 237 16.00 9.12 5.09
C SER A 237 16.57 10.40 5.72
N PRO A 238 16.36 10.67 7.02
CA PRO A 238 17.05 11.78 7.66
C PRO A 238 18.54 11.58 7.42
N ARG A 239 19.22 12.59 6.87
CA ARG A 239 20.69 12.58 6.88
C ARG A 239 21.07 12.44 8.36
N ALA A 240 21.77 11.36 8.70
CA ALA A 240 22.41 11.25 10.00
C ALA A 240 23.33 12.47 10.11
N GLY A 241 22.97 13.38 11.00
CA GLY A 241 23.80 14.52 11.40
C GLY A 241 24.79 14.09 12.46
#